data_AF-A0A1T4KEZ1-F1
#
_entry.id   AF-A0A1T4KEZ1-F1
#
_cell.length_a   1.000
_cell.length_b   1.000
_cell.length_c   1.000
_cell.angle_alpha   90.00
_cell.angle_beta   90.00
_cell.angle_gamma   90.00
#
_symmetry.space_group_name_H-M   'P 1'
#
loop_
_entity.id
_entity.type
_entity.pdbx_description
1 polymer ?
#
loop_
_entity_poly.entity_id
_entity_poly.type
_entity_poly.pdbx_seq_one_letter_code
_entity_poly.pdbx_strand_id
1 'polypeptide(L)'
;MTHKLAAKKELKLSDLYGETLVMVSRGDSPTNDRLHEELEKKHPQIHLKEIGYFYDIDVYNRCAESGTLLLNLDCWKDVHPGLVTLPVVDLHYEIDYGLCYSKSADARTLRFLDAVKKIV
;
A
#
# COMPACT_ATOMS: atom_id res chain seq x y z
N MET A 1 10.85 -19.06 7.61
CA MET A 1 11.65 -18.13 8.44
C MET A 1 10.95 -16.79 8.42
N THR A 2 10.83 -16.11 9.56
CA THR A 2 10.23 -14.77 9.64
C THR A 2 11.26 -13.70 9.32
N HIS A 3 10.86 -12.67 8.57
CA HIS A 3 11.74 -11.56 8.17
C HIS A 3 12.25 -10.79 9.40
N LYS A 4 13.54 -10.37 9.41
CA LYS A 4 14.17 -9.70 10.57
C LYS A 4 13.43 -8.45 11.04
N LEU A 5 12.85 -7.69 10.10
CA LEU A 5 12.13 -6.45 10.39
C LEU A 5 10.76 -6.70 11.04
N ALA A 6 10.20 -7.91 10.95
CA ALA A 6 8.88 -8.23 11.48
C ALA A 6 8.79 -8.16 13.01
N ALA A 7 9.93 -8.18 13.71
CA ALA A 7 9.99 -8.02 15.16
C ALA A 7 9.92 -6.56 15.63
N LYS A 8 9.98 -5.59 14.71
CA LYS A 8 9.91 -4.15 15.05
C LYS A 8 8.45 -3.73 15.24
N LYS A 9 8.25 -2.58 15.91
CA LYS A 9 6.92 -1.95 16.05
C LYS A 9 6.63 -0.94 14.94
N GLU A 10 7.69 -0.34 14.41
CA GLU A 10 7.68 0.70 13.39
C GLU A 10 8.98 0.63 12.60
N LEU A 11 8.96 1.20 11.40
CA LEU A 11 10.09 1.26 10.49
C LEU A 11 10.45 2.72 10.18
N LYS A 12 11.73 2.94 9.90
CA LYS A 12 12.22 4.12 9.20
C LYS A 12 12.65 3.70 7.79
N LEU A 13 12.62 4.58 6.80
CA LEU A 13 13.12 4.32 5.45
C LEU A 13 14.57 3.78 5.47
N SER A 14 15.40 4.27 6.40
CA SER A 14 16.76 3.76 6.61
C SER A 14 16.83 2.28 7.02
N ASP A 15 15.79 1.71 7.62
CA ASP A 15 15.74 0.28 7.94
C ASP A 15 15.59 -0.60 6.68
N LEU A 16 15.13 -0.01 5.57
CA LEU A 16 14.93 -0.69 4.29
C LEU A 16 16.19 -0.64 3.42
N TYR A 17 17.28 -0.01 3.88
CA TYR A 17 18.50 0.08 3.10
C TYR A 17 19.14 -1.29 2.87
N GLY A 18 19.38 -1.63 1.61
CA GLY A 18 19.84 -2.94 1.16
C GLY A 18 18.72 -3.96 0.94
N GLU A 19 17.48 -3.62 1.32
CA GLU A 19 16.31 -4.47 1.09
C GLU A 19 15.68 -4.19 -0.28
N THR A 20 14.83 -5.13 -0.71
CA THR A 20 13.98 -4.95 -1.88
C THR A 20 12.56 -4.63 -1.44
N LEU A 21 12.08 -3.44 -1.81
CA LEU A 21 10.71 -3.01 -1.60
C LEU A 21 9.88 -3.28 -2.85
N VAL A 22 8.86 -4.12 -2.72
CA VAL A 22 7.88 -4.40 -3.77
C VAL A 22 6.81 -3.31 -3.76
N MET A 23 6.55 -2.71 -4.92
CA MET A 23 5.57 -1.64 -5.12
C MET A 23 4.78 -1.88 -6.41
N VAL A 24 3.54 -1.43 -6.46
CA VAL A 24 2.78 -1.39 -7.72
C VAL A 24 3.47 -0.46 -8.73
N SER A 25 3.37 -0.83 -10.01
CA SER A 25 3.93 -0.09 -11.13
C SER A 25 3.39 1.34 -11.20
N ARG A 26 4.21 2.21 -11.79
CA ARG A 26 3.86 3.62 -12.01
C ARG A 26 2.70 3.77 -12.99
N GLY A 27 1.95 4.86 -12.84
CA GLY A 27 0.94 5.31 -13.81
C GLY A 27 -0.52 5.06 -13.41
N ASP A 28 -0.78 4.30 -12.34
CA ASP A 28 -2.14 4.10 -11.82
C ASP A 28 -2.50 5.06 -10.68
N SER A 29 -1.50 5.49 -9.90
CA SER A 29 -1.69 6.40 -8.76
C SER A 29 -0.63 7.49 -8.74
N PRO A 30 -1.00 8.77 -8.93
CA PRO A 30 -0.06 9.90 -8.83
C PRO A 30 0.66 9.98 -7.47
N THR A 31 0.01 9.51 -6.40
CA THR A 31 0.63 9.44 -5.07
C THR A 31 1.73 8.37 -5.04
N ASN A 32 1.48 7.19 -5.60
CA ASN A 32 2.49 6.13 -5.72
C ASN A 32 3.65 6.56 -6.62
N ASP A 33 3.37 7.26 -7.72
CA ASP A 33 4.40 7.75 -8.65
C ASP A 33 5.35 8.74 -7.97
N ARG A 34 4.80 9.67 -7.17
CA ARG A 34 5.62 10.59 -6.35
C ARG A 34 6.45 9.85 -5.31
N LEU A 35 5.91 8.80 -4.70
CA LEU A 35 6.65 7.99 -3.73
C LEU A 35 7.84 7.27 -4.40
N HIS A 36 7.60 6.65 -5.54
CA HIS A 36 8.63 6.07 -6.39
C HIS A 36 9.78 7.06 -6.67
N GLU A 37 9.45 8.26 -7.15
CA GLU A 37 10.45 9.29 -7.42
C GLU A 37 11.23 9.72 -6.16
N GLU A 38 10.55 9.85 -5.02
CA GLU A 38 11.20 10.21 -3.77
C GLU A 38 12.18 9.13 -3.31
N LEU A 39 11.77 7.86 -3.33
CA LEU A 39 12.61 6.75 -2.91
C LEU A 39 13.85 6.62 -3.81
N GLU A 40 13.70 6.73 -5.13
CA GLU A 40 14.85 6.65 -6.03
C GLU A 40 15.82 7.82 -5.88
N LYS A 41 15.32 9.04 -5.68
CA LYS A 41 16.15 10.25 -5.58
C LYS A 41 16.82 10.38 -4.23
N LYS A 42 16.12 10.07 -3.14
CA LYS A 42 16.58 10.32 -1.77
C LYS A 42 17.07 9.06 -1.05
N HIS A 43 16.62 7.88 -1.46
CA HIS A 43 16.91 6.60 -0.82
C HIS A 43 17.36 5.52 -1.81
N PRO A 44 18.39 5.76 -2.66
CA PRO A 44 18.83 4.83 -3.70
C PRO A 44 19.33 3.47 -3.17
N GLN A 45 19.57 3.35 -1.85
CA GLN A 45 19.90 2.08 -1.20
C GLN A 45 18.70 1.12 -1.08
N ILE A 46 17.48 1.58 -1.35
CA ILE A 46 16.27 0.73 -1.36
C ILE A 46 16.07 0.23 -2.79
N HIS A 47 16.09 -1.08 -3.01
CA HIS A 47 15.85 -1.63 -4.34
C HIS A 47 14.35 -1.69 -4.61
N LEU A 48 13.86 -0.93 -5.58
CA LEU A 48 12.45 -0.96 -5.94
C LEU A 48 12.19 -2.10 -6.93
N LYS A 49 11.20 -2.95 -6.61
CA LYS A 49 10.69 -3.97 -7.51
C LYS A 49 9.24 -3.66 -7.85
N GLU A 50 9.01 -3.32 -9.11
CA GLU A 50 7.66 -3.12 -9.60
C GLU A 50 6.92 -4.45 -9.82
N ILE A 51 5.65 -4.46 -9.46
CA ILE A 51 4.66 -5.48 -9.79
C ILE A 51 3.51 -4.81 -10.55
N GLY A 52 2.66 -5.59 -11.22
CA GLY A 52 1.51 -5.07 -11.96
C GLY A 52 0.60 -4.16 -11.12
N TYR A 53 -0.42 -3.58 -11.75
CA TYR A 53 -1.17 -2.45 -11.20
C TYR A 53 -2.03 -2.73 -9.96
N PHE A 54 -2.17 -3.97 -9.52
CA PHE A 54 -3.11 -4.33 -8.46
C PHE A 54 -2.46 -5.11 -7.31
N TYR A 55 -2.86 -4.75 -6.09
CA TYR A 55 -2.66 -5.55 -4.89
C TYR A 55 -3.71 -6.66 -4.84
N ASP A 56 -3.44 -7.78 -5.51
CA ASP A 56 -4.25 -8.99 -5.38
C ASP A 56 -3.71 -9.92 -4.30
N ILE A 57 -4.52 -10.91 -3.91
CA ILE A 57 -4.12 -11.88 -2.88
C ILE A 57 -2.86 -12.67 -3.28
N ASP A 58 -2.64 -12.88 -4.59
CA ASP A 58 -1.48 -13.61 -5.08
C ASP A 58 -0.18 -12.83 -4.88
N VAL A 59 -0.22 -11.49 -4.96
CA VAL A 59 0.89 -10.61 -4.58
C VAL A 59 1.25 -10.82 -3.10
N TYR A 60 0.27 -10.80 -2.21
CA TYR A 60 0.51 -10.99 -0.78
C TYR A 60 1.07 -12.39 -0.47
N ASN A 61 0.51 -13.43 -1.10
CA ASN A 61 0.98 -14.81 -0.95
C ASN A 61 2.46 -14.94 -1.36
N ARG A 62 2.82 -14.43 -2.53
CA ARG A 62 4.22 -14.45 -3.01
C ARG A 62 5.17 -13.70 -2.07
N CYS A 63 4.73 -12.57 -1.51
CA CYS A 63 5.55 -11.82 -0.56
C CYS A 63 5.75 -12.60 0.75
N ALA A 64 4.70 -13.25 1.24
CA ALA A 64 4.79 -14.09 2.44
C ALA A 64 5.72 -15.31 2.24
N GLU A 65 5.68 -15.94 1.07
CA GLU A 65 6.53 -17.08 0.72
C GLU A 65 8.00 -16.70 0.53
N SER A 66 8.26 -15.59 -0.16
CA SER A 66 9.62 -15.14 -0.49
C SER A 66 10.26 -14.26 0.58
N GLY A 67 9.49 -13.81 1.57
CA GLY A 67 9.96 -12.93 2.64
C GLY A 67 10.31 -11.52 2.16
N THR A 68 9.75 -11.07 1.03
CA THR A 68 10.00 -9.73 0.48
C THR A 68 9.16 -8.66 1.19
N LEU A 69 9.68 -7.44 1.26
CA LEU A 69 8.94 -6.28 1.75
C LEU A 69 7.94 -5.80 0.70
N LEU A 70 6.71 -5.50 1.11
CA LEU A 70 5.65 -4.99 0.26
C LEU A 70 5.18 -3.65 0.81
N LEU A 71 5.13 -2.61 -0.03
CA LEU A 71 4.42 -1.39 0.30
C LEU A 71 2.93 -1.73 0.41
N ASN A 72 2.36 -1.60 1.61
CA ASN A 72 0.97 -1.96 1.89
C ASN A 72 0.11 -0.70 2.15
N LEU A 73 -1.18 -0.78 1.85
CA LEU A 73 -2.15 0.24 2.24
C LEU A 73 -2.80 -0.13 3.58
N ASP A 74 -3.12 0.87 4.40
CA ASP A 74 -3.69 0.65 5.73
C ASP A 74 -5.01 -0.14 5.72
N CYS A 75 -5.84 0.03 4.70
CA CYS A 75 -7.10 -0.71 4.55
C CYS A 75 -6.90 -2.22 4.29
N TRP A 76 -5.67 -2.63 3.95
CA TRP A 76 -5.25 -4.01 3.77
C TRP A 76 -4.39 -4.52 4.93
N LYS A 77 -4.37 -3.79 6.05
CA LYS A 77 -3.77 -4.27 7.29
C LYS A 77 -4.43 -5.60 7.68
N ASP A 78 -3.59 -6.59 8.02
CA ASP A 78 -4.00 -7.94 8.43
C ASP A 78 -4.70 -8.79 7.35
N VAL A 79 -4.59 -8.42 6.06
CA VAL A 79 -5.15 -9.21 4.93
C VAL A 79 -4.64 -10.65 4.90
N HIS A 80 -3.39 -10.90 5.33
CA HIS A 80 -2.75 -12.20 5.25
C HIS A 80 -2.06 -12.56 6.58
N PRO A 81 -2.37 -13.72 7.20
CA PRO A 81 -1.89 -14.08 8.54
C PRO A 81 -0.37 -14.32 8.62
N GLY A 82 0.27 -14.60 7.47
CA GLY A 82 1.72 -14.74 7.37
C GLY A 82 2.49 -13.44 7.21
N LEU A 83 1.81 -12.28 7.16
CA LEU A 83 2.43 -10.97 7.01
C LEU A 83 2.20 -10.12 8.26
N VAL A 84 3.18 -9.27 8.57
CA VAL A 84 3.09 -8.24 9.59
C VAL A 84 3.14 -6.89 8.89
N THR A 85 2.14 -6.03 9.13
CA THR A 85 2.12 -4.66 8.60
C THR A 85 2.69 -3.72 9.67
N LEU A 86 3.72 -2.95 9.31
CA LEU A 86 4.39 -2.01 10.20
C LEU A 86 4.31 -0.59 9.61
N PRO A 87 3.97 0.43 10.42
CA PRO A 87 3.99 1.82 9.96
C PRO A 87 5.42 2.29 9.71
N VAL A 88 5.58 3.18 8.73
CA VAL A 88 6.85 3.84 8.41
C VAL A 88 6.78 5.29 8.92
N VAL A 89 7.55 5.63 9.95
CA VAL A 89 7.39 6.90 10.69
C VAL A 89 7.89 8.13 9.94
N ASP A 90 8.79 7.93 8.98
CA ASP A 90 9.39 8.97 8.14
C ASP A 90 8.79 9.01 6.73
N LEU A 91 7.63 8.36 6.55
CA LEU A 91 6.89 8.37 5.29
C LEU A 91 5.45 8.86 5.50
N HIS A 92 5.15 10.03 4.95
CA HIS A 92 3.84 10.68 5.11
C HIS A 92 3.12 10.81 3.76
N TYR A 93 2.63 9.68 3.26
CA TYR A 93 1.83 9.60 2.04
C TYR A 93 0.43 9.08 2.37
N GLU A 94 -0.58 9.75 1.82
CA GLU A 94 -1.99 9.39 1.98
C GLU A 94 -2.63 9.22 0.61
N ILE A 95 -3.60 8.30 0.53
CA ILE A 95 -4.40 8.07 -0.67
C ILE A 95 -5.86 8.29 -0.31
N ASP A 96 -6.52 9.16 -1.05
CA ASP A 96 -7.95 9.37 -0.94
C ASP A 96 -8.71 8.13 -1.41
N TYR A 97 -9.72 7.73 -0.65
CA TYR A 97 -10.67 6.70 -1.05
C TYR A 97 -12.07 7.27 -1.15
N GLY A 98 -12.89 6.70 -2.03
CA GLY A 98 -14.22 7.22 -2.28
C GLY A 98 -15.10 6.24 -3.04
N LEU A 99 -16.36 6.63 -3.18
CA LEU A 99 -17.36 5.89 -3.95
C LEU A 99 -17.50 6.53 -5.33
N CYS A 100 -17.28 5.73 -6.37
CA CYS A 100 -17.58 6.11 -7.75
C CYS A 100 -19.00 5.67 -8.12
N TYR A 101 -19.82 6.59 -8.61
CA TYR A 101 -21.20 6.31 -9.03
C TYR A 101 -21.58 7.14 -10.27
N SER A 102 -22.61 6.69 -11.00
CA SER A 102 -23.09 7.41 -12.19
C SER A 102 -23.62 8.80 -11.83
N LYS A 103 -23.33 9.81 -12.66
CA LYS A 103 -23.94 11.14 -12.55
C LYS A 103 -25.48 11.10 -12.70
N SER A 104 -26.01 10.07 -13.34
CA SER A 104 -27.45 9.78 -13.49
C SER A 104 -27.89 8.57 -12.66
N ALA A 105 -27.33 8.41 -11.46
CA ALA A 105 -27.66 7.31 -10.55
C ALA A 105 -29.16 7.27 -10.16
N ASP A 106 -29.69 6.07 -9.98
CA ASP A 106 -31.09 5.87 -9.60
C ASP A 106 -31.36 6.30 -8.14
N ALA A 107 -32.65 6.46 -7.80
CA ALA A 107 -33.04 6.88 -6.45
C ALA A 107 -32.56 5.92 -5.35
N ARG A 108 -32.34 4.64 -5.64
CA ARG A 108 -31.82 3.67 -4.67
C ARG A 108 -30.35 3.94 -4.36
N THR A 109 -29.56 4.16 -5.40
CA THR A 109 -28.13 4.47 -5.30
C THR A 109 -27.93 5.80 -4.57
N LEU A 110 -28.72 6.84 -4.89
CA LEU A 110 -28.63 8.13 -4.20
C LEU A 110 -28.97 8.01 -2.70
N ARG A 111 -30.02 7.25 -2.35
CA ARG A 111 -30.34 6.98 -0.93
C ARG A 111 -29.22 6.24 -0.21
N PHE A 112 -28.56 5.29 -0.88
CA PHE A 112 -27.40 4.60 -0.31
C PHE A 112 -26.26 5.59 -0.04
N LEU A 113 -25.93 6.45 -1.01
CA LEU A 113 -24.88 7.47 -0.84
C LEU A 113 -25.20 8.44 0.31
N ASP A 114 -26.47 8.84 0.46
CA ASP A 114 -26.91 9.70 1.58
C ASP A 114 -26.83 9.00 2.93
N ALA A 115 -27.01 7.68 2.97
CA ALA A 115 -26.82 6.89 4.18
C ALA A 115 -25.32 6.77 4.52
N VAL A 116 -24.46 6.50 3.52
CA VAL A 116 -23.00 6.42 3.72
C VAL A 116 -22.46 7.76 4.23
N LYS A 117 -22.89 8.89 3.67
CA LYS A 117 -22.47 10.24 4.12
C LYS A 117 -22.79 10.56 5.59
N LYS A 118 -23.67 9.81 6.25
CA LYS A 118 -24.04 10.03 7.66
C LYS A 118 -23.18 9.22 8.63
N ILE A 119 -22.41 8.26 8.15
CA ILE A 119 -21.58 7.36 8.96
C ILE A 119 -20.07 7.60 8.78
N VAL A 120 -19.68 8.43 7.80
CA VAL A 120 -18.31 8.90 7.58
C VAL A 120 -18.12 10.32 8.09
#